data_AF-A0A9P8LDA1-F1
#
_entry.id   AF-A0A9P8LDA1-F1
#
_cell.length_a   1.000
_cell.length_b   1.000
_cell.length_c   1.000
_cell.angle_alpha   90.00
_cell.angle_beta   90.00
_cell.angle_gamma   90.00
#
_symmetry.space_group_name_H-M   'P 1'
#
loop_
_entity.id
_entity.type
_entity.pdbx_description
1 polymer ?
#
loop_
_entity_poly.entity_id
_entity_poly.type
_entity_poly.pdbx_seq_one_letter_code
_entity_poly.pdbx_strand_id
1 'polypeptide(L)'
;MICKSSSYFRRRCTSGSRDIIDLDEDDPVVFDLFLKWLRNPDPPITYNPDGQSQEPWLSNSAAAWILGKKLRTTEGFKKYALSQFIQNCALAAFGPWDTIEREAPPGSPLRRFSDHWVAWNCRLSGSGANEFTGLHAALRAPLVPENTRDPRIYDIEHWYSSCGDGMHPGCIHDPITRQENIDEANRPPPEPLVEWGRSFELQRTGLPPASDHVSPNINISHALNTPAAPASPSYPTRPTASRISVDDKLWFSLADK
;
A
#
# COMPACT_ATOMS: atom_id res chain seq x y z
N MET A 1 11.88 -23.43 -14.93
CA MET A 1 11.43 -22.32 -14.04
C MET A 1 10.44 -21.43 -14.77
N ILE A 2 10.83 -20.83 -15.91
CA ILE A 2 9.99 -19.92 -16.69
C ILE A 2 8.65 -20.53 -17.17
N CYS A 3 8.65 -21.78 -17.65
CA CYS A 3 7.39 -22.45 -18.05
C CYS A 3 6.45 -22.77 -16.85
N LYS A 4 6.93 -22.70 -15.59
CA LYS A 4 6.07 -22.84 -14.39
C LYS A 4 5.44 -21.51 -13.99
N SER A 5 6.16 -20.40 -14.17
CA SER A 5 5.73 -19.07 -13.76
C SER A 5 4.96 -18.31 -14.82
N SER A 6 5.00 -18.77 -16.08
CA SER A 6 4.31 -18.15 -17.22
C SER A 6 3.56 -19.20 -18.03
N SER A 7 2.25 -18.96 -18.18
CA SER A 7 1.43 -19.82 -19.04
C SER A 7 1.70 -19.62 -20.54
N TYR A 8 2.26 -18.47 -20.93
CA TYR A 8 2.75 -18.22 -22.29
C TYR A 8 3.89 -19.18 -22.63
N PHE A 9 4.96 -19.17 -21.82
CA PHE A 9 6.09 -20.07 -22.03
C PHE A 9 5.67 -21.52 -21.92
N ARG A 10 4.83 -21.90 -20.94
CA ARG A 10 4.31 -23.28 -20.82
C ARG A 10 3.67 -23.81 -22.10
N ARG A 11 2.95 -22.97 -22.85
CA ARG A 11 2.29 -23.36 -24.10
C ARG A 11 3.29 -23.51 -25.25
N ARG A 12 4.40 -22.78 -25.23
CA ARG A 12 5.47 -22.82 -26.24
C ARG A 12 6.53 -23.89 -25.93
N CYS A 13 6.76 -24.21 -24.66
CA CYS A 13 7.64 -25.29 -24.20
C CYS A 13 6.97 -26.66 -24.44
N THR A 14 6.77 -27.11 -25.68
CA THR A 14 6.31 -28.49 -26.00
C THR A 14 7.50 -29.43 -26.17
N SER A 15 7.37 -30.68 -25.71
CA SER A 15 8.43 -31.67 -25.83
C SER A 15 8.81 -31.91 -27.30
N GLY A 16 10.07 -31.67 -27.64
CA GLY A 16 10.60 -31.82 -29.01
C GLY A 16 10.60 -30.55 -29.84
N SER A 17 9.98 -29.45 -29.37
CA SER A 17 10.09 -28.14 -30.01
C SER A 17 11.46 -27.51 -29.73
N ARG A 18 12.12 -27.04 -30.79
CA ARG A 18 13.28 -26.14 -30.74
C ARG A 18 12.87 -24.70 -31.09
N ASP A 19 11.64 -24.31 -30.76
CA ASP A 19 11.14 -23.00 -31.10
C ASP A 19 11.96 -21.91 -30.40
N ILE A 20 12.59 -21.06 -31.20
CA ILE A 20 13.14 -19.79 -30.74
C ILE A 20 11.95 -18.90 -30.44
N ILE A 21 11.80 -18.51 -29.17
CA ILE A 21 10.74 -17.59 -28.75
C ILE A 21 11.29 -16.19 -28.92
N ASP A 22 10.78 -15.53 -29.95
CA ASP A 22 11.09 -14.15 -30.24
C ASP A 22 10.25 -13.21 -29.35
N LEU A 23 10.91 -12.22 -28.77
CA LEU A 23 10.35 -11.14 -27.94
C LEU A 23 10.82 -9.77 -28.46
N ASP A 24 11.12 -9.64 -29.75
CA ASP A 24 11.77 -8.47 -30.38
C ASP A 24 11.14 -7.08 -30.07
N GLU A 25 9.88 -7.03 -29.65
CA GLU A 25 9.19 -5.78 -29.26
C GLU A 25 9.33 -5.44 -27.76
N ASP A 26 9.82 -6.36 -26.93
CA ASP A 26 9.93 -6.18 -25.49
C ASP A 26 11.36 -5.76 -25.08
N ASP A 27 11.46 -4.81 -24.17
CA ASP A 27 12.74 -4.32 -23.67
C ASP A 27 13.52 -5.44 -22.94
N PRO A 28 14.78 -5.75 -23.35
CA PRO A 28 15.58 -6.80 -22.73
C PRO A 28 15.86 -6.54 -21.24
N VAL A 29 15.94 -5.29 -20.80
CA VAL A 29 16.12 -4.91 -19.38
C VAL A 29 14.90 -5.34 -18.57
N VAL A 30 13.69 -5.13 -19.12
CA VAL A 30 12.43 -5.50 -18.48
C VAL A 30 12.30 -7.03 -18.40
N PHE A 31 12.72 -7.75 -19.42
CA PHE A 31 12.76 -9.21 -19.38
C PHE A 31 13.78 -9.73 -18.35
N ASP A 32 14.95 -9.11 -18.23
CA ASP A 32 15.94 -9.46 -17.20
C ASP A 32 15.41 -9.22 -15.78
N LEU A 33 14.63 -8.16 -15.53
CA LEU A 33 13.93 -7.95 -14.26
C LEU A 33 13.01 -9.13 -13.91
N PHE A 34 12.26 -9.64 -14.90
CA PHE A 34 11.43 -10.83 -14.71
C PHE A 34 12.27 -12.07 -14.36
N LEU A 35 13.38 -12.30 -15.08
CA LEU A 35 14.27 -13.43 -14.79
C LEU A 35 14.93 -13.35 -13.41
N LYS A 36 15.33 -12.14 -12.98
CA LYS A 36 15.89 -11.88 -11.65
C LYS A 36 14.85 -12.17 -10.56
N TRP A 37 13.66 -11.62 -10.70
CA TRP A 37 12.56 -11.89 -9.76
C TRP A 37 12.19 -13.38 -9.72
N LEU A 38 12.22 -14.10 -10.85
CA LEU A 38 11.96 -15.54 -10.85
C LEU A 38 12.97 -16.36 -10.05
N ARG A 39 14.24 -15.92 -10.04
CA ARG A 39 15.31 -16.59 -9.28
C ARG A 39 15.19 -16.30 -7.79
N ASN A 40 14.79 -15.08 -7.43
CA ASN A 40 14.56 -14.65 -6.06
C ASN A 40 13.26 -13.86 -5.95
N PRO A 41 12.11 -14.54 -5.75
CA PRO A 41 10.82 -13.87 -5.70
C PRO A 41 10.67 -13.03 -4.43
N ASP A 42 10.82 -11.73 -4.57
CA ASP A 42 10.56 -10.79 -3.48
C ASP A 42 9.05 -10.49 -3.36
N PRO A 43 8.53 -10.28 -2.13
CA PRO A 43 7.14 -9.90 -1.91
C PRO A 43 6.91 -8.44 -2.34
N PRO A 44 5.66 -8.06 -2.69
CA PRO A 44 5.31 -6.66 -2.95
C PRO A 44 5.70 -5.76 -1.79
N ILE A 45 6.18 -4.55 -2.10
CA ILE A 45 6.57 -3.57 -1.09
C ILE A 45 5.38 -2.71 -0.68
N THR A 46 5.42 -2.22 0.57
CA THR A 46 4.51 -1.16 1.02
C THR A 46 5.13 0.18 0.69
N TYR A 47 4.30 1.13 0.26
CA TYR A 47 4.76 2.49 -0.03
C TYR A 47 5.43 3.13 1.19
N ASN A 48 6.64 3.66 0.97
CA ASN A 48 7.39 4.43 1.94
C ASN A 48 7.71 5.81 1.35
N PRO A 49 7.23 6.94 1.91
CA PRO A 49 7.49 8.28 1.36
C PRO A 49 8.98 8.66 1.33
N ASP A 50 9.79 8.08 2.22
CA ASP A 50 11.25 8.31 2.27
C ASP A 50 12.04 7.29 1.41
N GLY A 51 11.34 6.35 0.80
CA GLY A 51 11.92 5.27 0.00
C GLY A 51 11.91 5.59 -1.49
N GLN A 52 12.78 4.90 -2.22
CA GLN A 52 12.70 4.78 -3.67
C GLN A 52 13.26 3.42 -4.10
N SER A 53 12.74 2.88 -5.19
CA SER A 53 13.31 1.68 -5.77
C SER A 53 14.69 1.98 -6.35
N GLN A 54 15.55 0.97 -6.38
CA GLN A 54 16.82 1.05 -7.09
C GLN A 54 16.62 0.76 -8.58
N GLU A 55 17.51 1.26 -9.43
CA GLU A 55 17.53 0.85 -10.84
C GLU A 55 17.82 -0.66 -10.95
N PRO A 56 17.17 -1.39 -11.89
CA PRO A 56 16.34 -0.87 -12.99
C PRO A 56 14.85 -0.66 -12.63
N TRP A 57 14.41 -0.99 -11.41
CA TRP A 57 13.00 -0.96 -11.03
C TRP A 57 12.40 0.44 -11.03
N LEU A 58 13.22 1.45 -10.70
CA LEU A 58 12.85 2.85 -10.72
C LEU A 58 12.28 3.26 -12.09
N SER A 59 13.03 2.99 -13.16
CA SER A 59 12.63 3.37 -14.51
C SER A 59 11.69 2.38 -15.21
N ASN A 60 11.70 1.09 -14.81
CA ASN A 60 11.09 0.02 -15.62
C ASN A 60 9.90 -0.69 -14.96
N SER A 61 9.46 -0.29 -13.76
CA SER A 61 8.42 -0.99 -13.01
C SER A 61 7.06 -1.09 -13.74
N ALA A 62 6.60 -0.04 -14.40
CA ALA A 62 5.36 -0.08 -15.19
C ALA A 62 5.48 -1.02 -16.41
N ALA A 63 6.59 -0.92 -17.14
CA ALA A 63 6.88 -1.80 -18.28
C ALA A 63 6.99 -3.27 -17.83
N ALA A 64 7.60 -3.54 -16.68
CA ALA A 64 7.68 -4.87 -16.09
C ALA A 64 6.30 -5.45 -15.78
N TRP A 65 5.38 -4.63 -15.28
CA TRP A 65 3.99 -5.07 -15.07
C TRP A 65 3.31 -5.44 -16.39
N ILE A 66 3.45 -4.59 -17.43
CA ILE A 66 2.89 -4.82 -18.77
C ILE A 66 3.46 -6.11 -19.36
N LEU A 67 4.78 -6.31 -19.28
CA LEU A 67 5.44 -7.55 -19.69
C LEU A 67 4.88 -8.75 -18.94
N GLY A 68 4.72 -8.66 -17.62
CA GLY A 68 4.11 -9.72 -16.80
C GLY A 68 2.72 -10.12 -17.30
N LYS A 69 1.94 -9.14 -17.76
CA LYS A 69 0.64 -9.39 -18.39
C LYS A 69 0.78 -10.06 -19.76
N LYS A 70 1.65 -9.56 -20.65
CA LYS A 70 1.91 -10.15 -21.99
C LYS A 70 2.35 -11.62 -21.86
N LEU A 71 3.31 -11.88 -20.98
CA LEU A 71 3.84 -13.21 -20.68
C LEU A 71 2.89 -14.07 -19.84
N ARG A 72 1.74 -13.55 -19.39
CA ARG A 72 0.78 -14.27 -18.54
C ARG A 72 1.46 -14.92 -17.33
N THR A 73 2.26 -14.13 -16.62
CA THR A 73 2.98 -14.56 -15.42
C THR A 73 2.02 -14.77 -14.25
N THR A 74 2.54 -15.35 -13.17
CA THR A 74 1.83 -15.37 -11.88
C THR A 74 1.49 -13.96 -11.40
N GLU A 75 0.49 -13.86 -10.53
CA GLU A 75 0.11 -12.58 -9.90
C GLU A 75 1.24 -12.00 -9.05
N GLY A 76 2.10 -12.84 -8.45
CA GLY A 76 3.21 -12.38 -7.61
C GLY A 76 4.13 -11.38 -8.31
N PHE A 77 4.56 -11.69 -9.55
CA PHE A 77 5.42 -10.78 -10.31
C PHE A 77 4.73 -9.45 -10.62
N LYS A 78 3.47 -9.51 -11.05
CA LYS A 78 2.69 -8.30 -11.37
C LYS A 78 2.43 -7.46 -10.11
N LYS A 79 2.10 -8.08 -8.98
CA LYS A 79 1.92 -7.37 -7.71
C LYS A 79 3.22 -6.69 -7.27
N TYR A 80 4.35 -7.39 -7.41
CA TYR A 80 5.67 -6.83 -7.13
C TYR A 80 5.98 -5.63 -8.03
N ALA A 81 5.86 -5.80 -9.35
CA ALA A 81 6.10 -4.72 -10.32
C ALA A 81 5.19 -3.50 -10.08
N LEU A 82 3.90 -3.71 -9.76
CA LEU A 82 3.00 -2.61 -9.41
C LEU A 82 3.43 -1.92 -8.12
N SER A 83 3.83 -2.66 -7.08
CA SER A 83 4.30 -2.05 -5.83
C SER A 83 5.55 -1.19 -6.04
N GLN A 84 6.47 -1.62 -6.91
CA GLN A 84 7.62 -0.82 -7.31
C GLN A 84 7.17 0.43 -8.07
N PHE A 85 6.19 0.33 -8.97
CA PHE A 85 5.67 1.49 -9.69
C PHE A 85 5.02 2.51 -8.74
N ILE A 86 4.19 2.05 -7.80
CA ILE A 86 3.55 2.90 -6.77
C ILE A 86 4.61 3.66 -5.95
N GLN A 87 5.71 2.99 -5.59
CA GLN A 87 6.82 3.59 -4.86
C GLN A 87 7.47 4.76 -5.61
N ASN A 88 7.52 4.68 -6.95
CA ASN A 88 8.32 5.58 -7.78
C ASN A 88 7.51 6.61 -8.56
N CYS A 89 6.18 6.48 -8.62
CA CYS A 89 5.37 7.17 -9.61
C CYS A 89 5.42 8.70 -9.52
N ALA A 90 5.71 9.26 -8.34
CA ALA A 90 5.91 10.70 -8.16
C ALA A 90 7.24 11.22 -8.71
N LEU A 91 8.22 10.34 -8.95
CA LEU A 91 9.54 10.69 -9.52
C LEU A 91 9.53 10.62 -11.06
N ALA A 92 8.43 10.14 -11.66
CA ALA A 92 8.31 9.92 -13.08
C ALA A 92 7.95 11.23 -13.81
N ALA A 93 8.93 12.13 -13.99
CA ALA A 93 8.76 13.48 -14.55
C ALA A 93 8.15 13.55 -15.97
N PHE A 94 8.28 12.49 -16.76
CA PHE A 94 7.56 12.27 -18.01
C PHE A 94 7.01 10.85 -18.00
N GLY A 95 6.28 10.53 -16.94
CA GLY A 95 6.03 9.16 -16.53
C GLY A 95 5.35 8.31 -17.59
N PRO A 96 5.31 6.98 -17.39
CA PRO A 96 4.85 6.01 -18.38
C PRO A 96 3.33 6.04 -18.59
N TRP A 97 2.67 7.16 -18.29
CA TRP A 97 1.23 7.31 -18.20
C TRP A 97 0.52 7.04 -19.53
N ASP A 98 1.01 7.63 -20.62
CA ASP A 98 0.50 7.37 -21.98
C ASP A 98 0.68 5.90 -22.38
N THR A 99 1.85 5.32 -22.09
CA THR A 99 2.12 3.90 -22.32
C THR A 99 1.18 3.00 -21.51
N ILE A 100 0.92 3.32 -20.25
CA ILE A 100 -0.04 2.59 -19.41
C ILE A 100 -1.45 2.72 -19.99
N GLU A 101 -1.86 3.91 -20.41
CA GLU A 101 -3.17 4.17 -21.01
C GLU A 101 -3.39 3.37 -22.30
N ARG A 102 -2.34 3.22 -23.11
CA ARG A 102 -2.39 2.47 -24.38
C ARG A 102 -2.29 0.96 -24.18
N GLU A 103 -1.41 0.49 -23.29
CA GLU A 103 -1.00 -0.93 -23.25
C GLU A 103 -1.58 -1.72 -22.07
N ALA A 104 -1.90 -1.06 -20.95
CA ALA A 104 -2.52 -1.75 -19.82
C ALA A 104 -4.03 -1.90 -20.04
N PRO A 105 -4.59 -3.13 -19.92
CA PRO A 105 -6.02 -3.34 -20.12
C PRO A 105 -6.87 -2.46 -19.18
N PRO A 106 -8.00 -1.90 -19.67
CA PRO A 106 -8.97 -1.22 -18.82
C PRO A 106 -9.41 -2.09 -17.63
N GLY A 107 -9.50 -1.48 -16.44
CA GLY A 107 -9.84 -2.19 -15.20
C GLY A 107 -8.73 -3.09 -14.64
N SER A 108 -7.55 -3.15 -15.28
CA SER A 108 -6.42 -3.84 -14.67
C SER A 108 -5.85 -3.05 -13.47
N PRO A 109 -5.19 -3.72 -12.50
CA PRO A 109 -4.61 -3.06 -11.34
C PRO A 109 -3.69 -1.88 -11.65
N LEU A 110 -2.80 -2.03 -12.65
CA LEU A 110 -1.93 -0.95 -13.10
C LEU A 110 -2.73 0.21 -13.69
N ARG A 111 -3.73 -0.09 -14.52
CA ARG A 111 -4.59 0.94 -15.12
C ARG A 111 -5.42 1.68 -14.09
N ARG A 112 -6.00 0.98 -13.12
CA ARG A 112 -6.75 1.58 -11.99
C ARG A 112 -5.88 2.53 -11.18
N PHE A 113 -4.70 2.07 -10.77
CA PHE A 113 -3.75 2.91 -10.02
C PHE A 113 -3.36 4.15 -10.82
N SER A 114 -2.96 3.97 -12.08
CA SER A 114 -2.58 5.06 -12.98
C SER A 114 -3.72 6.07 -13.13
N ASP A 115 -4.94 5.60 -13.40
CA ASP A 115 -6.09 6.48 -13.59
C ASP A 115 -6.39 7.27 -12.30
N HIS A 116 -6.26 6.64 -11.13
CA HIS A 116 -6.46 7.30 -9.83
C HIS A 116 -5.36 8.33 -9.55
N TRP A 117 -4.10 7.96 -9.77
CA TRP A 117 -2.96 8.86 -9.59
C TRP A 117 -3.06 10.10 -10.47
N VAL A 118 -3.35 9.91 -11.75
CA VAL A 118 -3.48 10.98 -12.74
C VAL A 118 -4.64 11.92 -12.39
N ALA A 119 -5.82 11.37 -12.13
CA ALA A 119 -7.00 12.18 -11.78
C ALA A 119 -6.77 12.98 -10.49
N TRP A 120 -6.19 12.34 -9.47
CA TRP A 120 -5.88 12.96 -8.19
C TRP A 120 -4.86 14.10 -8.33
N ASN A 121 -3.75 13.90 -9.05
CA ASN A 121 -2.77 14.97 -9.28
C ASN A 121 -3.32 16.12 -10.13
N CYS A 122 -4.17 15.83 -11.13
CA CYS A 122 -4.84 16.87 -11.89
C CYS A 122 -5.78 17.71 -11.02
N ARG A 123 -6.51 17.07 -10.09
CA ARG A 123 -7.37 17.77 -9.12
C ARG A 123 -6.55 18.70 -8.22
N LEU A 124 -5.37 18.25 -7.76
CA LEU A 124 -4.47 19.05 -6.92
C LEU A 124 -3.79 20.21 -7.67
N SER A 125 -3.43 20.00 -8.94
CA SER A 125 -2.72 20.99 -9.75
C SER A 125 -3.59 22.18 -10.15
N GLY A 126 -4.92 22.05 -10.06
CA GLY A 126 -5.87 23.10 -10.43
C GLY A 126 -6.03 23.25 -11.94
N SER A 127 -6.48 24.44 -12.37
CA SER A 127 -6.70 24.75 -13.79
C SER A 127 -5.37 25.07 -14.49
N GLY A 128 -4.95 24.22 -15.43
CA GLY A 128 -3.76 24.45 -16.24
C GLY A 128 -3.32 23.18 -16.96
N ALA A 129 -2.50 23.33 -18.00
CA ALA A 129 -1.84 22.18 -18.61
C ALA A 129 -0.74 21.67 -17.67
N ASN A 130 -0.70 20.36 -17.46
CA ASN A 130 0.34 19.63 -16.73
C ASN A 130 0.80 18.40 -17.54
N GLU A 131 1.70 17.59 -16.97
CA GLU A 131 2.24 16.36 -17.60
C GLU A 131 1.17 15.31 -17.95
N PHE A 132 -0.03 15.42 -17.38
CA PHE A 132 -1.16 14.53 -17.63
C PHE A 132 -2.15 15.06 -18.67
N THR A 133 -1.88 16.24 -19.25
CA THR A 133 -2.76 16.86 -20.23
C THR A 133 -2.93 15.94 -21.44
N GLY A 134 -4.18 15.65 -21.80
CA GLY A 134 -4.52 14.78 -22.92
C GLY A 134 -4.78 13.32 -22.54
N LEU A 135 -4.43 12.90 -21.31
CA LEU A 135 -4.78 11.57 -20.82
C LEU A 135 -6.26 11.46 -20.47
N HIS A 136 -6.88 10.33 -20.78
CA HIS A 136 -8.29 10.10 -20.45
C HIS A 136 -8.56 10.19 -18.95
N ALA A 137 -7.62 9.72 -18.12
CA ALA A 137 -7.75 9.79 -16.67
C ALA A 137 -7.78 11.23 -16.13
N ALA A 138 -7.13 12.19 -16.79
CA ALA A 138 -7.12 13.59 -16.35
C ALA A 138 -8.53 14.21 -16.41
N LEU A 139 -9.38 13.76 -17.34
CA LEU A 139 -10.79 14.18 -17.45
C LEU A 139 -11.63 13.80 -16.23
N ARG A 140 -11.14 12.86 -15.40
CA ARG A 140 -11.82 12.41 -14.17
C ARG A 140 -11.48 13.27 -12.95
N ALA A 141 -10.58 14.24 -13.06
CA ALA A 141 -10.19 15.11 -11.94
C ALA A 141 -11.39 15.79 -11.22
N PRO A 142 -12.45 16.27 -11.90
CA PRO A 142 -13.62 16.83 -11.23
C PRO A 142 -14.43 15.83 -10.41
N LEU A 143 -14.26 14.53 -10.67
CA LEU A 143 -14.95 13.44 -9.98
C LEU A 143 -14.20 12.99 -8.72
N VAL A 144 -13.00 13.50 -8.46
CA VAL A 144 -12.19 13.15 -7.28
C VAL A 144 -12.75 13.88 -6.06
N PRO A 145 -13.28 13.16 -5.04
CA PRO A 145 -13.70 13.76 -3.78
C PRO A 145 -12.59 14.57 -3.10
N GLU A 146 -12.96 15.63 -2.37
CA GLU A 146 -11.99 16.49 -1.65
C GLU A 146 -11.23 15.74 -0.55
N ASN A 147 -11.83 14.69 0.00
CA ASN A 147 -11.24 13.84 1.03
C ASN A 147 -10.54 12.60 0.45
N THR A 148 -10.36 12.50 -0.87
CA THR A 148 -9.59 11.42 -1.48
C THR A 148 -8.12 11.55 -1.09
N ARG A 149 -7.61 10.50 -0.45
CA ARG A 149 -6.23 10.42 0.01
C ARG A 149 -5.28 10.12 -1.15
N ASP A 150 -3.99 10.33 -0.91
CA ASP A 150 -2.92 9.94 -1.82
C ASP A 150 -3.06 8.46 -2.21
N PRO A 151 -3.25 8.12 -3.51
CA PRO A 151 -3.43 6.73 -3.95
C PRO A 151 -2.30 5.78 -3.50
N ARG A 152 -1.09 6.28 -3.28
CA ARG A 152 0.06 5.41 -2.93
C ARG A 152 -0.07 4.77 -1.56
N ILE A 153 -0.88 5.33 -0.65
CA ILE A 153 -0.99 4.81 0.71
C ILE A 153 -1.82 3.52 0.80
N TYR A 154 -2.64 3.23 -0.21
CA TYR A 154 -3.46 2.03 -0.19
C TYR A 154 -2.61 0.77 -0.32
N ASP A 155 -3.00 -0.28 0.40
CA ASP A 155 -2.36 -1.59 0.26
C ASP A 155 -2.48 -2.10 -1.18
N ILE A 156 -1.51 -2.93 -1.60
CA ILE A 156 -1.48 -3.48 -2.96
C ILE A 156 -2.78 -4.18 -3.36
N GLU A 157 -3.47 -4.81 -2.41
CA GLU A 157 -4.76 -5.50 -2.63
C GLU A 157 -5.91 -4.57 -3.02
N HIS A 158 -5.82 -3.27 -2.72
CA HIS A 158 -6.79 -2.27 -3.17
C HIS A 158 -6.94 -2.30 -4.70
N TRP A 159 -5.80 -2.34 -5.41
CA TRP A 159 -5.76 -2.30 -6.86
C TRP A 159 -6.21 -3.60 -7.52
N TYR A 160 -6.12 -4.71 -6.79
CA TYR A 160 -6.50 -6.05 -7.23
C TYR A 160 -7.93 -6.46 -6.85
N SER A 161 -8.63 -5.64 -6.07
CA SER A 161 -10.01 -5.87 -5.65
C SER A 161 -10.96 -4.87 -6.32
N SER A 162 -12.27 -5.03 -6.09
CA SER A 162 -13.29 -4.13 -6.65
C SER A 162 -13.28 -2.74 -6.00
N CYS A 163 -12.73 -2.58 -4.80
CA CYS A 163 -12.65 -1.26 -4.18
C CYS A 163 -11.71 -0.32 -4.93
N GLY A 164 -10.78 -0.84 -5.73
CA GLY A 164 -9.93 -0.04 -6.62
C GLY A 164 -10.62 0.48 -7.88
N ASP A 165 -11.90 0.16 -8.12
CA ASP A 165 -12.67 0.71 -9.25
C ASP A 165 -13.13 2.16 -9.01
N GLY A 166 -13.27 2.55 -7.74
CA GLY A 166 -13.75 3.87 -7.34
C GLY A 166 -12.72 4.67 -6.54
N MET A 167 -12.79 6.00 -6.61
CA MET A 167 -11.89 6.92 -5.89
C MET A 167 -12.41 7.30 -4.49
N HIS A 168 -13.36 6.52 -3.96
CA HIS A 168 -13.99 6.83 -2.68
C HIS A 168 -13.04 6.49 -1.52
N PRO A 169 -12.91 7.38 -0.52
CA PRO A 169 -12.18 7.07 0.69
C PRO A 169 -12.96 6.05 1.54
N GLY A 170 -12.24 5.31 2.41
CA GLY A 170 -12.86 4.44 3.42
C GLY A 170 -12.95 2.95 3.08
N CYS A 171 -12.04 2.42 2.24
CA CYS A 171 -11.95 0.98 2.03
C CYS A 171 -11.07 0.29 3.10
N ILE A 172 -11.25 -1.01 3.32
CA ILE A 172 -10.43 -1.79 4.27
C ILE A 172 -8.94 -1.89 3.90
N HIS A 173 -8.59 -1.53 2.66
CA HIS A 173 -7.23 -1.47 2.14
C HIS A 173 -6.58 -0.09 2.35
N ASP A 174 -7.30 0.85 2.96
CA ASP A 174 -6.77 2.09 3.50
C ASP A 174 -6.18 1.83 4.90
N PRO A 175 -4.86 2.02 5.10
CA PRO A 175 -4.23 1.75 6.39
C PRO A 175 -4.84 2.53 7.55
N ILE A 176 -5.29 3.77 7.29
CA ILE A 176 -5.87 4.61 8.33
C ILE A 176 -7.28 4.11 8.66
N THR A 177 -8.12 3.81 7.66
CA THR A 177 -9.46 3.25 7.93
C THR A 177 -9.38 1.90 8.63
N ARG A 178 -8.38 1.08 8.29
CA ARG A 178 -8.12 -0.17 9.02
C ARG A 178 -7.77 0.12 10.48
N GLN A 179 -6.91 1.08 10.75
CA GLN A 179 -6.53 1.45 12.11
C GLN A 179 -7.73 1.99 12.90
N GLU A 180 -8.52 2.89 12.30
CA GLU A 180 -9.75 3.42 12.89
C GLU A 180 -10.73 2.30 13.27
N ASN A 181 -10.90 1.29 12.41
CA ASN A 181 -11.75 0.13 12.69
C ASN A 181 -11.20 -0.74 13.83
N ILE A 182 -9.87 -0.89 13.92
CA ILE A 182 -9.21 -1.61 15.02
C ILE A 182 -9.41 -0.85 16.34
N ASP A 183 -9.23 0.46 16.31
CA ASP A 183 -9.37 1.32 17.49
C ASP A 183 -10.82 1.36 17.99
N GLU A 184 -11.79 1.40 17.08
CA GLU A 184 -13.22 1.30 17.40
C GLU A 184 -13.56 -0.08 18.00
N ALA A 185 -13.04 -1.17 17.42
CA ALA A 185 -13.27 -2.52 17.93
C ALA A 185 -12.63 -2.75 19.31
N ASN A 186 -11.53 -2.05 19.61
CA ASN A 186 -10.86 -2.09 20.91
C ASN A 186 -11.44 -1.07 21.91
N ARG A 187 -12.39 -0.22 21.50
CA ARG A 187 -12.98 0.78 22.39
C ARG A 187 -13.77 0.05 23.49
N PRO A 188 -13.50 0.33 24.78
CA PRO A 188 -14.31 -0.24 25.85
C PRO A 188 -15.78 0.19 25.64
N PRO A 189 -16.74 -0.70 25.92
CA PRO A 189 -18.15 -0.32 25.85
C PRO A 189 -18.37 0.93 26.71
N PRO A 190 -19.18 1.89 26.25
CA PRO A 190 -19.45 3.09 27.02
C PRO A 190 -19.88 2.68 28.43
N GLU A 191 -19.23 3.26 29.45
CA GLU A 191 -19.62 3.01 30.83
C GLU A 191 -21.13 3.24 30.93
N PRO A 192 -21.89 2.29 31.51
CA PRO A 192 -23.30 2.49 31.68
C PRO A 192 -23.47 3.81 32.43
N LEU A 193 -24.27 4.71 31.86
CA LEU A 193 -24.63 5.96 32.51
C LEU A 193 -25.05 5.63 33.94
N VAL A 194 -24.32 6.18 34.92
CA VAL A 194 -24.68 6.08 36.34
C VAL A 194 -26.17 6.37 36.42
N GLU A 195 -26.98 5.40 36.85
CA GLU A 195 -28.40 5.58 37.06
C GLU A 195 -28.59 6.72 38.06
N TRP A 196 -28.77 7.94 37.56
CA TRP A 196 -29.11 9.14 38.36
C TRP A 196 -30.41 8.93 39.16
N GLY A 197 -31.16 7.85 38.92
CA GLY A 197 -32.39 7.48 39.63
C GLY A 197 -32.20 6.69 40.93
N ARG A 198 -31.14 5.87 41.10
CA ARG A 198 -31.02 5.03 42.31
C ARG A 198 -30.58 5.79 43.55
N SER A 199 -29.72 6.80 43.39
CA SER A 199 -29.29 7.65 44.50
C SER A 199 -30.41 8.57 45.00
N PHE A 200 -31.33 8.98 44.13
CA PHE A 200 -32.52 9.75 44.50
C PHE A 200 -33.58 8.89 45.22
N GLU A 201 -33.77 7.64 44.82
CA GLU A 201 -34.72 6.72 45.48
C GLU A 201 -34.24 6.26 46.87
N LEU A 202 -32.93 6.10 47.07
CA LEU A 202 -32.35 5.82 48.39
C LEU A 202 -32.50 6.99 49.37
N GLN A 203 -32.45 8.25 48.90
CA GLN A 203 -32.76 9.42 49.74
C GLN A 203 -34.25 9.57 50.07
N ARG A 204 -35.14 9.09 49.19
CA ARG A 204 -36.59 9.25 49.36
C ARG A 204 -37.22 8.19 50.29
N THR A 205 -36.54 7.06 50.51
CA THR A 205 -37.06 5.94 51.31
C THR A 205 -36.77 6.04 52.81
N GLY A 206 -36.04 7.06 53.27
CA GLY A 206 -35.97 7.42 54.69
C GLY A 206 -35.50 6.31 55.65
N LEU A 207 -34.74 5.33 55.15
CA LEU A 207 -34.12 4.32 56.02
C LEU A 207 -32.84 4.89 56.63
N PRO A 208 -32.68 4.84 57.96
CA PRO A 208 -31.49 5.37 58.61
C PRO A 208 -30.24 4.56 58.23
N PRO A 209 -29.04 5.19 58.22
CA PRO A 209 -27.80 4.48 58.01
C PRO A 209 -27.65 3.41 59.10
N ALA A 210 -27.54 2.14 58.70
CA ALA A 210 -27.20 1.07 59.61
C ALA A 210 -25.82 1.36 60.20
N SER A 211 -25.84 1.60 61.52
CA SER A 211 -24.69 1.78 62.40
C SER A 211 -23.57 0.78 62.13
N ASP A 212 -22.36 1.31 62.12
CA ASP A 212 -21.11 0.57 62.24
C ASP A 212 -21.20 -0.46 63.38
N HIS A 213 -20.98 -1.73 63.04
CA HIS A 213 -20.55 -2.74 63.99
C HIS A 213 -19.32 -3.45 63.44
N VAL A 214 -18.24 -3.29 64.21
CA VAL A 214 -16.91 -3.83 64.00
C VAL A 214 -16.84 -5.31 64.42
N SER A 215 -16.15 -6.09 63.57
CA SER A 215 -15.39 -7.35 63.81
C SER A 215 -16.10 -8.72 63.73
N PRO A 216 -15.40 -9.85 63.46
CA PRO A 216 -14.02 -10.02 62.94
C PRO A 216 -13.87 -11.01 61.75
N ASN A 217 -12.70 -10.90 61.12
CA ASN A 217 -11.91 -11.85 60.34
C ASN A 217 -12.33 -13.35 60.36
N ILE A 218 -12.60 -13.94 59.18
CA ILE A 218 -12.34 -15.37 58.90
C ILE A 218 -11.82 -15.54 57.46
N ASN A 219 -10.60 -16.09 57.39
CA ASN A 219 -9.87 -16.63 56.24
C ASN A 219 -10.69 -17.64 55.43
N ILE A 220 -10.79 -17.47 54.10
CA ILE A 220 -10.84 -18.61 53.16
C ILE A 220 -9.98 -18.29 51.94
N SER A 221 -8.88 -19.02 51.86
CA SER A 221 -7.95 -19.12 50.74
C SER A 221 -8.68 -19.70 49.52
N HIS A 222 -8.58 -19.04 48.36
CA HIS A 222 -8.69 -19.73 47.08
C HIS A 222 -7.68 -19.13 46.09
N ALA A 223 -6.71 -19.97 45.75
CA ALA A 223 -5.70 -19.75 44.72
C ALA A 223 -6.36 -19.72 43.34
N LEU A 224 -5.96 -18.75 42.52
CA LEU A 224 -6.14 -18.82 41.07
C LEU A 224 -4.90 -18.26 40.37
N ASN A 225 -4.34 -19.15 39.55
CA ASN A 225 -3.12 -19.08 38.79
C ASN A 225 -2.98 -17.79 37.95
N THR A 226 -1.82 -17.13 38.10
CA THR A 226 -1.31 -16.14 37.15
C THR A 226 -0.45 -16.84 36.10
N PRO A 227 -0.73 -16.73 34.79
CA PRO A 227 0.23 -17.05 33.76
C PRO A 227 1.22 -15.90 33.54
N ALA A 228 2.42 -16.29 33.11
CA ALA A 228 3.63 -15.49 33.02
C ALA A 228 3.54 -14.28 32.06
N ALA A 229 4.25 -13.21 32.44
CA ALA A 229 4.62 -12.13 31.54
C ALA A 229 5.67 -12.62 30.52
N PRO A 230 5.51 -12.37 29.22
CA PRO A 230 6.59 -12.55 28.27
C PRO A 230 7.59 -11.39 28.35
N ALA A 231 8.87 -11.77 28.28
CA ALA A 231 10.02 -10.89 28.32
C ALA A 231 9.99 -9.81 27.23
N SER A 232 10.37 -8.59 27.61
CA SER A 232 10.62 -7.47 26.71
C SER A 232 11.73 -7.81 25.72
N PRO A 233 11.53 -7.63 24.40
CA PRO A 233 12.62 -7.72 23.44
C PRO A 233 13.50 -6.47 23.54
N SER A 234 14.80 -6.71 23.74
CA SER A 234 15.89 -5.75 23.64
C SER A 234 16.05 -5.29 22.19
N TYR A 235 15.89 -3.99 21.94
CA TYR A 235 16.18 -3.37 20.66
C TYR A 235 17.69 -3.25 20.45
N PRO A 236 18.25 -3.68 19.30
CA PRO A 236 19.61 -3.37 18.93
C PRO A 236 19.76 -1.90 18.52
N THR A 237 20.87 -1.35 18.97
CA THR A 237 21.33 0.03 18.85
C THR A 237 21.50 0.47 17.39
N ARG A 238 21.02 1.68 17.10
CA ARG A 238 21.14 2.41 15.83
C ARG A 238 22.60 2.61 15.40
N PRO A 239 23.01 2.25 14.18
CA PRO A 239 24.28 2.70 13.63
C PRO A 239 24.24 4.18 13.27
N THR A 240 25.28 4.88 13.72
CA THR A 240 25.56 6.29 13.49
C THR A 240 25.73 6.57 12.00
N ALA A 241 25.04 7.60 11.50
CA ALA A 241 25.14 8.06 10.12
C ALA A 241 26.55 8.57 9.80
N SER A 242 27.18 7.99 8.78
CA SER A 242 28.39 8.53 8.17
C SER A 242 27.98 9.63 7.19
N ARG A 243 28.41 10.87 7.48
CA ARG A 243 28.35 12.00 6.54
C ARG A 243 29.22 11.68 5.32
N ILE A 244 28.60 11.59 4.15
CA ILE A 244 29.30 11.65 2.87
C ILE A 244 29.14 13.10 2.36
N SER A 245 30.28 13.76 2.25
CA SER A 245 30.45 15.06 1.60
C SER A 245 30.45 14.85 0.10
N VAL A 246 29.63 15.59 -0.64
CA VAL A 246 29.73 15.69 -2.09
C VAL A 246 29.75 17.17 -2.44
N ASP A 247 30.96 17.71 -2.47
CA ASP A 247 31.29 18.82 -3.36
C ASP A 247 31.38 18.24 -4.77
N ASP A 248 30.53 18.73 -5.69
CA ASP A 248 30.82 18.81 -7.13
C ASP A 248 29.67 19.54 -7.83
N LYS A 249 29.80 20.86 -7.98
CA LYS A 249 29.04 21.64 -8.96
C LYS A 249 29.97 22.08 -10.09
N LEU A 250 30.12 21.19 -11.06
CA LEU A 250 30.64 21.50 -12.39
C LEU A 250 29.49 22.05 -13.26
N TRP A 251 29.62 23.33 -13.57
CA TRP A 251 29.38 23.98 -14.86
C TRP A 251 28.39 23.35 -15.86
N PHE A 252 27.28 24.06 -16.13
CA PHE A 252 26.64 24.07 -17.44
C PHE A 252 26.73 25.47 -18.05
N SER A 253 27.53 25.59 -19.10
CA SER A 253 27.47 26.65 -20.09
C SER A 253 26.70 26.09 -21.28
N LEU A 254 25.55 26.67 -21.60
CA LEU A 254 24.90 26.49 -22.90
C LEU A 254 24.87 27.87 -23.56
N ALA A 255 25.68 27.96 -24.61
CA ALA A 255 25.70 29.06 -25.55
C ALA A 255 24.57 28.88 -26.57
N ASP A 256 23.97 30.02 -26.91
CA ASP A 256 23.08 30.20 -28.05
C ASP A 256 23.71 29.70 -29.37
N LYS A 257 22.94 28.90 -30.11
CA LYS A 257 22.62 29.06 -31.55
C LYS A 257 21.77 27.91 -32.08
#